data_AF-A0A962T232-F1
#
_entry.id   AF-A0A962T232-F1
#
_cell.length_a   1.000
_cell.length_b   1.000
_cell.length_c   1.000
_cell.angle_alpha   90.00
_cell.angle_beta   90.00
_cell.angle_gamma   90.00
#
_symmetry.space_group_name_H-M   'P 1'
#
loop_
_entity.id
_entity.type
_entity.pdbx_description
1 polymer ?
#
loop_
_entity_poly.entity_id
_entity_poly.type
_entity_poly.pdbx_seq_one_letter_code
_entity_poly.pdbx_strand_id
1 'polypeptide(L)'
;LAQEDIPHEPAALQLVARAGDGSMRDALSLLDQAIAFGGGQVETAAVSAMLGSIDRRQVTGLLEKLAANDAPGLLHQIAALDEHAPDYAMVLAELLSLLQRVALIQVVPDAPLDDEIADPEEVRRLAEMISPEDAQLFYQIALLGRRDLPLAPEPRGGFEMALLRMLCFRPATLEIAVTAASPGPATSTHHATPPAPMPMAVASAPRPAPPTQTPAAVSEWNTLVAQLPLSGVAKQVAMNCELIERKDHHFLLALEPSHAQMLTKSAEERLQTALEQHLGKPATLKFQIGPVNATTPARQRSQQQAERRQAAAEQTQQDPYVRDMQEMFDARITAIHPLDESDS
;
A
#
# COMPACT_ATOMS: atom_id res chain seq x y z
N LEU A 1 17.07 -12.25 -36.13
CA LEU A 1 18.47 -12.57 -35.72
C LEU A 1 19.07 -13.80 -36.41
N ALA A 2 18.73 -15.05 -36.06
CA ALA A 2 19.31 -16.23 -36.72
C ALA A 2 18.91 -16.37 -38.21
N GLN A 3 17.71 -15.88 -38.57
CA GLN A 3 17.27 -15.77 -39.97
C GLN A 3 17.82 -14.54 -40.71
N GLU A 4 18.40 -13.59 -39.98
CA GLU A 4 18.92 -12.31 -40.51
C GLU A 4 20.46 -12.24 -40.44
N ASP A 5 21.10 -13.33 -40.00
CA ASP A 5 22.56 -13.48 -39.84
C ASP A 5 23.22 -12.40 -38.96
N ILE A 6 22.52 -11.98 -37.90
CA ILE A 6 22.99 -10.96 -36.95
C ILE A 6 23.66 -11.63 -35.74
N PRO A 7 24.93 -11.32 -35.43
CA PRO A 7 25.62 -11.80 -34.23
C PRO A 7 24.92 -11.29 -32.97
N HIS A 8 24.64 -12.20 -32.04
CA HIS A 8 23.91 -11.87 -30.82
C HIS A 8 24.34 -12.72 -29.63
N GLU A 9 24.28 -12.13 -28.44
CA GLU A 9 24.46 -12.83 -27.18
C GLU A 9 23.10 -13.19 -26.56
N PRO A 10 22.94 -14.40 -25.99
CA PRO A 10 21.68 -14.80 -25.35
C PRO A 10 21.25 -13.85 -24.22
N ALA A 11 22.21 -13.38 -23.42
CA ALA A 11 21.94 -12.45 -22.31
C ALA A 11 21.44 -11.08 -22.81
N ALA A 12 21.92 -10.60 -23.96
CA ALA A 12 21.45 -9.36 -24.58
C ALA A 12 19.98 -9.47 -25.03
N LEU A 13 19.59 -10.61 -25.59
CA LEU A 13 18.20 -10.88 -25.97
C LEU A 13 17.24 -10.88 -24.79
N GLN A 14 17.68 -11.40 -23.65
CA GLN A 14 16.90 -11.39 -22.42
C GLN A 14 16.67 -9.97 -21.89
N LEU A 15 17.69 -9.10 -21.96
CA LEU A 15 17.56 -7.69 -21.59
C LEU A 15 16.51 -6.98 -22.46
N VAL A 16 16.55 -7.21 -23.77
CA VAL A 16 15.56 -6.66 -24.72
C VAL A 16 14.16 -7.21 -24.45
N ALA A 17 14.03 -8.52 -24.23
CA ALA A 17 12.74 -9.15 -23.95
C ALA A 17 12.11 -8.62 -22.65
N ARG A 18 12.93 -8.41 -21.60
CA ARG A 18 12.49 -7.86 -20.32
C ARG A 18 12.10 -6.39 -20.45
N ALA A 19 12.90 -5.60 -21.18
CA ALA A 19 12.61 -4.20 -21.42
C ALA A 19 11.35 -4.00 -22.30
N GLY A 20 10.98 -4.99 -23.11
CA GLY A 20 9.74 -5.00 -23.90
C GLY A 20 8.46 -5.26 -23.10
N ASP A 21 8.55 -5.52 -21.79
CA ASP A 21 7.41 -5.68 -20.85
C ASP A 21 6.26 -6.58 -21.36
N GLY A 22 6.61 -7.67 -22.06
CA GLY A 22 5.65 -8.62 -22.64
C GLY A 22 4.99 -8.18 -23.95
N SER A 23 5.29 -6.98 -24.46
CA SER A 23 4.88 -6.49 -25.76
C SER A 23 5.88 -6.89 -26.84
N MET A 24 5.46 -7.78 -27.76
CA MET A 24 6.28 -8.19 -28.90
C MET A 24 6.71 -6.99 -29.76
N ARG A 25 5.86 -5.96 -29.87
CA ARG A 25 6.14 -4.76 -30.66
C ARG A 25 7.26 -3.92 -30.04
N ASP A 26 7.23 -3.76 -28.72
CA ASP A 26 8.24 -2.96 -28.02
C ASP A 26 9.56 -3.72 -27.94
N ALA A 27 9.51 -5.03 -27.70
CA ALA A 27 10.69 -5.89 -27.78
C ALA A 27 11.36 -5.85 -29.17
N LEU A 28 10.59 -5.90 -30.26
CA LEU A 28 11.13 -5.75 -31.63
C LEU A 28 11.70 -4.35 -31.87
N SER A 29 11.03 -3.30 -31.41
CA SER A 29 11.52 -1.91 -31.55
C SER A 29 12.84 -1.71 -30.80
N LEU A 30 12.95 -2.25 -29.58
CA LEU A 30 14.17 -2.22 -28.77
C LEU A 30 15.28 -3.08 -29.39
N LEU A 31 14.93 -4.19 -30.03
CA LEU A 31 15.88 -5.02 -30.76
C LEU A 31 16.47 -4.27 -31.96
N ASP A 32 15.63 -3.60 -32.76
CA ASP A 32 16.10 -2.78 -33.87
C ASP A 32 17.02 -1.65 -33.40
N GLN A 33 16.69 -1.03 -32.26
CA GLN A 33 17.51 -0.01 -31.64
C GLN A 33 18.85 -0.59 -31.15
N ALA A 34 18.85 -1.80 -30.58
CA ALA A 34 20.06 -2.51 -30.15
C ALA A 34 20.97 -2.84 -31.34
N ILE A 35 20.40 -3.29 -32.46
CA ILE A 35 21.15 -3.58 -33.68
C ILE A 35 21.78 -2.29 -34.23
N ALA A 36 21.03 -1.18 -34.26
CA ALA A 36 21.54 0.11 -34.71
C ALA A 36 22.65 0.65 -33.79
N PHE A 37 22.49 0.50 -32.47
CA PHE A 37 23.44 0.97 -31.47
C PHE A 37 24.73 0.14 -31.45
N GLY A 38 24.63 -1.19 -31.54
CA GLY A 38 25.75 -2.13 -31.58
C GLY A 38 26.42 -2.30 -32.95
N GLY A 39 26.09 -1.44 -33.92
CA GLY A 39 26.74 -1.44 -35.25
C GLY A 39 26.48 -2.71 -36.06
N GLY A 40 25.30 -3.32 -35.92
CA GLY A 40 24.94 -4.58 -36.57
C GLY A 40 25.21 -5.84 -35.73
N GLN A 41 25.56 -5.70 -34.45
CA GLN A 41 25.69 -6.80 -33.49
C GLN A 41 24.90 -6.50 -32.22
N VAL A 42 24.40 -7.54 -31.55
CA VAL A 42 23.61 -7.45 -30.32
C VAL A 42 24.41 -8.03 -29.16
N GLU A 43 25.34 -7.24 -28.64
CA GLU A 43 26.19 -7.58 -27.48
C GLU A 43 25.57 -7.13 -26.16
N THR A 44 25.76 -7.88 -25.08
CA THR A 44 25.16 -7.59 -23.77
C THR A 44 25.62 -6.25 -23.21
N ALA A 45 26.89 -5.91 -23.37
CA ALA A 45 27.43 -4.63 -22.90
C ALA A 45 26.82 -3.43 -23.65
N ALA A 46 26.68 -3.53 -24.97
CA ALA A 46 26.09 -2.49 -25.81
C ALA A 46 24.59 -2.32 -25.53
N VAL A 47 23.85 -3.43 -25.42
CA VAL A 47 22.42 -3.42 -25.09
C VAL A 47 22.18 -2.88 -23.68
N SER A 48 23.02 -3.28 -22.72
CA SER A 48 22.96 -2.78 -21.34
C SER A 48 23.18 -1.27 -21.28
N ALA A 49 24.18 -0.75 -21.99
CA ALA A 49 24.45 0.67 -22.09
C ALA A 49 23.30 1.43 -22.78
N MET A 50 22.73 0.87 -23.85
CA MET A 50 21.62 1.47 -24.58
C MET A 50 20.34 1.55 -23.75
N LEU A 51 20.00 0.47 -23.03
CA LEU A 51 18.80 0.39 -22.19
C LEU A 51 18.96 1.13 -20.87
N GLY A 52 20.14 1.72 -20.60
CA GLY A 52 20.46 2.28 -19.29
C GLY A 52 20.35 1.24 -18.18
N SER A 53 20.56 -0.04 -18.50
CA SER A 53 20.29 -1.13 -17.58
C SER A 53 21.31 -1.08 -16.44
N ILE A 54 20.79 -1.06 -15.22
CA ILE A 54 21.60 -0.85 -14.03
C ILE A 54 22.59 -1.98 -13.88
N ASP A 55 23.87 -1.66 -13.62
CA ASP A 55 24.88 -2.65 -13.29
C ASP A 55 24.40 -3.44 -12.06
N ARG A 56 24.13 -4.73 -12.25
CA ARG A 56 23.60 -5.62 -11.21
C ARG A 56 24.45 -5.59 -9.95
N ARG A 57 25.77 -5.38 -10.08
CA ARG A 57 26.69 -5.23 -8.95
C ARG A 57 26.35 -4.04 -8.06
N GLN A 58 25.81 -2.96 -8.62
CA GLN A 58 25.39 -1.79 -7.84
C GLN A 58 24.13 -2.10 -7.02
N VAL A 59 23.17 -2.86 -7.59
CA VAL A 59 21.97 -3.29 -6.87
C VAL A 59 22.30 -4.29 -5.76
N THR A 60 23.18 -5.26 -6.06
CA THR A 60 23.71 -6.18 -5.06
C THR A 60 24.42 -5.43 -3.94
N GLY A 61 25.30 -4.48 -4.30
CA GLY A 61 26.00 -3.63 -3.33
C GLY A 61 25.05 -2.81 -2.45
N LEU A 62 23.95 -2.26 -3.00
CA LEU A 62 22.93 -1.59 -2.18
C LEU A 62 22.32 -2.54 -1.16
N LEU A 63 21.97 -3.77 -1.57
CA LEU A 63 21.38 -4.76 -0.67
C LEU A 63 22.37 -5.22 0.40
N GLU A 64 23.65 -5.38 0.08
CA GLU A 64 24.71 -5.67 1.05
C GLU A 64 24.84 -4.56 2.11
N LYS A 65 24.79 -3.29 1.69
CA LYS A 65 24.81 -2.15 2.62
C LYS A 65 23.59 -2.10 3.52
N LEU A 66 22.40 -2.41 2.99
CA LEU A 66 21.18 -2.55 3.78
C LEU A 66 21.27 -3.71 4.79
N ALA A 67 21.78 -4.86 4.36
CA ALA A 67 22.00 -6.02 5.22
C ALA A 67 22.94 -5.70 6.38
N ALA A 68 24.07 -5.03 6.08
CA ALA A 68 25.08 -4.61 7.05
C ALA A 68 24.69 -3.40 7.93
N ASN A 69 23.52 -2.78 7.69
CA ASN A 69 23.09 -1.54 8.34
C ASN A 69 24.09 -0.36 8.15
N ASP A 70 24.79 -0.34 7.01
CA ASP A 70 25.80 0.67 6.70
C ASP A 70 25.16 1.88 6.01
N ALA A 71 24.55 2.78 6.80
CA ALA A 71 23.91 3.99 6.29
C ALA A 71 24.89 4.92 5.52
N PRO A 72 26.11 5.19 6.02
CA PRO A 72 27.08 5.99 5.26
C PRO A 72 27.45 5.32 3.94
N GLY A 73 27.76 4.02 3.93
CA GLY A 73 28.11 3.30 2.72
C GLY A 73 26.96 3.23 1.72
N LEU A 74 25.72 3.13 2.19
CA LEU A 74 24.53 3.18 1.36
C LEU A 74 24.40 4.53 0.63
N LEU A 75 24.57 5.65 1.35
CA LEU A 75 24.51 6.98 0.73
C LEU A 75 25.62 7.21 -0.30
N HIS A 76 26.83 6.70 -0.05
CA HIS A 76 27.91 6.73 -1.04
C HIS A 76 27.56 5.89 -2.29
N GLN A 77 26.95 4.73 -2.11
CA GLN A 77 26.50 3.89 -3.22
C GLN A 77 25.41 4.57 -4.06
N ILE A 78 24.47 5.27 -3.42
CA ILE A 78 23.44 6.07 -4.10
C ILE A 78 24.10 7.20 -4.91
N ALA A 79 25.11 7.86 -4.36
CA ALA A 79 25.85 8.92 -5.06
C ALA A 79 26.62 8.37 -6.29
N ALA A 80 27.23 7.18 -6.18
CA ALA A 80 27.90 6.53 -7.32
C ALA A 80 26.92 6.10 -8.41
N LEU A 81 25.72 5.65 -8.02
CA LEU A 81 24.65 5.31 -8.95
C LEU A 81 24.20 6.55 -9.74
N ASP A 82 24.17 7.73 -9.10
CA ASP A 82 23.75 9.01 -9.69
C ASP A 82 24.66 9.49 -10.84
N GLU A 83 25.94 9.09 -10.85
CA GLU A 83 26.88 9.45 -11.93
C GLU A 83 26.40 8.99 -13.32
N HIS A 84 25.53 7.98 -13.37
CA HIS A 84 25.02 7.40 -14.60
C HIS A 84 23.55 7.75 -14.87
N ALA A 85 22.97 8.71 -14.12
CA ALA A 85 21.56 9.14 -14.23
C ALA A 85 20.57 7.95 -14.30
N PRO A 86 20.49 7.14 -13.24
CA PRO A 86 19.77 5.88 -13.23
C PRO A 86 18.25 6.12 -13.25
N ASP A 87 17.51 5.17 -13.84
CA ASP A 87 16.07 5.07 -13.58
C ASP A 87 15.87 4.40 -12.20
N TYR A 88 15.58 5.18 -11.18
CA TYR A 88 15.35 4.69 -9.82
C TYR A 88 14.15 3.73 -9.69
N ALA A 89 13.15 3.82 -10.58
CA ALA A 89 12.04 2.86 -10.60
C ALA A 89 12.54 1.48 -11.02
N MET A 90 13.43 1.45 -12.02
CA MET A 90 14.09 0.23 -12.47
C MET A 90 15.08 -0.30 -11.42
N VAL A 91 15.81 0.56 -10.73
CA VAL A 91 16.69 0.15 -9.60
C VAL A 91 15.87 -0.55 -8.52
N LEU A 92 14.72 0.02 -8.15
CA LEU A 92 13.81 -0.61 -7.18
C LEU A 92 13.23 -1.92 -7.72
N ALA A 93 12.92 -2.02 -9.01
CA ALA A 93 12.42 -3.25 -9.62
C ALA A 93 13.47 -4.38 -9.59
N GLU A 94 14.74 -4.07 -9.85
CA GLU A 94 15.84 -5.04 -9.72
C GLU A 94 16.07 -5.42 -8.25
N LEU A 95 16.04 -4.46 -7.33
CA LEU A 95 16.16 -4.73 -5.89
C LEU A 95 15.03 -5.65 -5.40
N LEU A 96 13.78 -5.40 -5.83
CA LEU A 96 12.63 -6.26 -5.54
C LEU A 96 12.84 -7.68 -6.08
N SER A 97 13.35 -7.82 -7.30
CA SER A 97 13.63 -9.11 -7.93
C SER A 97 14.70 -9.88 -7.15
N LEU A 98 15.74 -9.20 -6.69
CA LEU A 98 16.81 -9.79 -5.87
C LEU A 98 16.30 -10.23 -4.49
N LEU A 99 15.53 -9.36 -3.81
CA LEU A 99 14.90 -9.65 -2.52
C LEU A 99 13.95 -10.85 -2.60
N GLN A 100 13.16 -10.96 -3.69
CA GLN A 100 12.30 -12.11 -3.92
C GLN A 100 13.10 -13.41 -4.00
N ARG A 101 14.25 -13.43 -4.68
CA ARG A 101 15.10 -14.61 -4.76
C ARG A 101 15.73 -14.97 -3.43
N VAL A 102 16.20 -13.97 -2.69
CA VAL A 102 16.71 -14.15 -1.33
C VAL A 102 15.64 -14.81 -0.46
N ALA A 103 14.42 -14.28 -0.46
CA ALA A 103 13.30 -14.85 0.27
C ALA A 103 12.93 -16.27 -0.21
N LEU A 104 13.01 -16.53 -1.52
CA LEU A 104 12.75 -17.86 -2.08
C LEU A 104 13.77 -18.89 -1.58
N ILE A 105 15.07 -18.59 -1.61
CA ILE A 105 16.12 -19.49 -1.10
C ILE A 105 15.95 -19.74 0.39
N GLN A 106 15.56 -18.71 1.17
CA GLN A 106 15.35 -18.86 2.61
C GLN A 106 14.21 -19.82 2.95
N VAL A 107 13.16 -19.87 2.13
CA VAL A 107 12.01 -20.76 2.32
C VAL A 107 12.24 -22.13 1.66
N VAL A 108 12.88 -22.15 0.50
CA VAL A 108 13.14 -23.34 -0.32
C VAL A 108 14.62 -23.34 -0.73
N PRO A 109 15.52 -23.93 0.09
CA PRO A 109 16.97 -23.91 -0.17
C PRO A 109 17.40 -24.58 -1.48
N ASP A 110 16.62 -25.57 -1.94
CA ASP A 110 16.85 -26.33 -3.17
C ASP A 110 16.06 -25.75 -4.38
N ALA A 111 15.53 -24.53 -4.27
CA ALA A 111 14.83 -23.90 -5.38
C ALA A 111 15.78 -23.78 -6.59
N PRO A 112 15.34 -24.17 -7.80
CA PRO A 112 16.11 -23.89 -9.01
C PRO A 112 16.22 -22.38 -9.14
N LEU A 113 17.44 -21.88 -8.94
CA LEU A 113 17.81 -20.54 -9.32
C LEU A 113 18.08 -20.64 -10.82
N ASP A 114 17.21 -20.07 -11.64
CA ASP A 114 17.53 -19.91 -13.05
C ASP A 114 18.88 -19.16 -13.12
N ASP A 115 19.92 -19.86 -13.60
CA ASP A 115 21.33 -19.40 -13.65
C ASP A 115 21.49 -18.06 -14.42
N GLU A 116 20.44 -17.59 -15.07
CA GLU A 116 20.43 -16.52 -16.05
C GLU A 116 20.21 -15.11 -15.43
N ILE A 117 19.71 -15.02 -14.20
CA ILE A 117 19.20 -13.74 -13.66
C ILE A 117 19.96 -13.21 -12.43
N ALA A 118 20.69 -14.05 -11.69
CA ALA A 118 21.65 -13.63 -10.67
C ALA A 118 22.62 -14.77 -10.37
N ASP A 119 23.86 -14.45 -9.98
CA ASP A 119 24.83 -15.46 -9.57
C ASP A 119 24.27 -16.25 -8.35
N PRO A 120 24.00 -17.56 -8.48
CA PRO A 120 23.43 -18.37 -7.41
C PRO A 120 24.22 -18.30 -6.10
N GLU A 121 25.55 -18.18 -6.17
CA GLU A 121 26.40 -18.07 -4.99
C GLU A 121 26.20 -16.73 -4.27
N GLU A 122 26.02 -15.65 -5.03
CA GLU A 122 25.81 -14.32 -4.48
C GLU A 122 24.44 -14.18 -3.83
N VAL A 123 23.39 -14.73 -4.43
CA VAL A 123 22.05 -14.77 -3.81
C VAL A 123 22.06 -15.61 -2.54
N ARG A 124 22.77 -16.75 -2.52
CA ARG A 124 22.89 -17.59 -1.32
C ARG A 124 23.63 -16.86 -0.20
N ARG A 125 24.72 -16.15 -0.52
CA ARG A 125 25.44 -15.28 0.42
C ARG A 125 24.53 -14.22 1.05
N LEU A 126 23.73 -13.54 0.22
CA LEU A 126 22.76 -12.54 0.69
C LEU A 126 21.66 -13.16 1.56
N ALA A 127 21.21 -14.36 1.22
CA ALA A 127 20.22 -15.10 2.01
C ALA A 127 20.71 -15.51 3.40
N GLU A 128 22.02 -15.72 3.56
CA GLU A 128 22.65 -15.95 4.87
C GLU A 128 22.86 -14.66 5.66
N MET A 129 23.09 -13.52 4.98
CA MET A 129 23.31 -12.22 5.62
C MET A 129 22.03 -11.52 6.10
N ILE A 130 20.92 -11.74 5.40
CA ILE A 130 19.65 -11.04 5.64
C ILE A 130 18.71 -11.96 6.41
N SER A 131 18.06 -11.49 7.48
CA SER A 131 17.03 -12.29 8.15
C SER A 131 15.77 -12.42 7.27
N PRO A 132 15.00 -13.52 7.37
CA PRO A 132 13.75 -13.67 6.61
C PRO A 132 12.77 -12.52 6.86
N GLU A 133 12.71 -12.02 8.09
CA GLU A 133 11.84 -10.90 8.45
C GLU A 133 12.32 -9.58 7.82
N ASP A 134 13.62 -9.31 7.81
CA ASP A 134 14.20 -8.16 7.11
C ASP A 134 13.98 -8.25 5.60
N ALA A 135 14.14 -9.44 5.00
CA ALA A 135 13.91 -9.65 3.58
C ALA A 135 12.45 -9.28 3.18
N GLN A 136 11.46 -9.73 3.95
CA GLN A 136 10.06 -9.38 3.73
C GLN A 136 9.80 -7.88 3.95
N LEU A 137 10.39 -7.29 4.98
CA LEU A 137 10.22 -5.86 5.28
C LEU A 137 10.83 -4.98 4.20
N PHE A 138 12.05 -5.28 3.76
CA PHE A 138 12.73 -4.59 2.66
C PHE A 138 11.91 -4.71 1.38
N TYR A 139 11.39 -5.89 1.09
CA TYR A 139 10.53 -6.11 -0.08
C TYR A 139 9.28 -5.22 -0.01
N GLN A 140 8.60 -5.18 1.13
CA GLN A 140 7.40 -4.36 1.31
C GLN A 140 7.68 -2.86 1.17
N ILE A 141 8.78 -2.37 1.78
CA ILE A 141 9.19 -0.97 1.70
C ILE A 141 9.60 -0.61 0.27
N ALA A 142 10.32 -1.49 -0.44
CA ALA A 142 10.73 -1.28 -1.82
C ALA A 142 9.51 -1.20 -2.74
N LEU A 143 8.50 -2.06 -2.52
CA LEU A 143 7.27 -2.08 -3.30
C LEU A 143 6.46 -0.78 -3.12
N LEU A 144 6.33 -0.31 -1.88
CA LEU A 144 5.71 0.97 -1.56
C LEU A 144 6.51 2.14 -2.15
N GLY A 145 7.83 2.10 -2.00
CA GLY A 145 8.74 3.11 -2.56
C GLY A 145 8.59 3.22 -4.07
N ARG A 146 8.52 2.10 -4.80
CA ARG A 146 8.36 2.09 -6.26
C ARG A 146 7.00 2.63 -6.69
N ARG A 147 5.93 2.29 -5.96
CA ARG A 147 4.57 2.79 -6.21
C ARG A 147 4.49 4.31 -6.00
N ASP A 148 5.12 4.80 -4.95
CA ASP A 148 5.04 6.20 -4.53
C ASP A 148 6.12 7.08 -5.18
N LEU A 149 7.09 6.49 -5.89
CA LEU A 149 8.18 7.18 -6.57
C LEU A 149 7.71 8.27 -7.55
N PRO A 150 6.69 8.06 -8.39
CA PRO A 150 6.19 9.09 -9.30
C PRO A 150 5.52 10.28 -8.58
N LEU A 151 5.16 10.11 -7.31
CA LEU A 151 4.56 11.14 -6.47
C LEU A 151 5.62 11.95 -5.69
N ALA A 152 6.88 11.51 -5.71
CA ALA A 152 7.96 12.18 -5.00
C ALA A 152 8.32 13.51 -5.68
N PRO A 153 8.71 14.55 -4.92
CA PRO A 153 9.15 15.83 -5.48
C PRO A 153 10.36 15.68 -6.42
N GLU A 154 11.27 14.77 -6.06
CA GLU A 154 12.39 14.32 -6.89
C GLU A 154 12.51 12.79 -6.80
N PRO A 155 12.68 12.07 -7.92
CA PRO A 155 12.82 10.61 -7.93
C PRO A 155 13.94 10.10 -7.02
N ARG A 156 15.10 10.78 -7.03
CA ARG A 156 16.22 10.47 -6.15
C ARG A 156 15.83 10.54 -4.68
N GLY A 157 15.18 11.62 -4.26
CA GLY A 157 14.74 11.80 -2.87
C GLY A 157 13.71 10.74 -2.45
N GLY A 158 12.80 10.35 -3.35
CA GLY A 158 11.85 9.25 -3.12
C GLY A 158 12.56 7.91 -2.91
N PHE A 159 13.55 7.62 -3.75
CA PHE A 159 14.38 6.43 -3.66
C PHE A 159 15.21 6.38 -2.37
N GLU A 160 15.92 7.46 -2.05
CA GLU A 160 16.71 7.59 -0.82
C GLU A 160 15.84 7.40 0.42
N MET A 161 14.64 8.01 0.44
CA MET A 161 13.68 7.83 1.53
C MET A 161 13.14 6.40 1.63
N ALA A 162 13.03 5.66 0.53
CA ALA A 162 12.66 4.25 0.58
C ALA A 162 13.77 3.41 1.23
N LEU A 163 15.03 3.61 0.84
CA LEU A 163 16.16 2.87 1.40
C LEU A 163 16.45 3.26 2.87
N LEU A 164 16.33 4.53 3.23
CA LEU A 164 16.45 4.97 4.63
C LEU A 164 15.35 4.34 5.52
N ARG A 165 14.13 4.19 5.00
CA ARG A 165 13.08 3.47 5.72
C ARG A 165 13.46 2.01 5.95
N MET A 166 14.10 1.34 5.00
CA MET A 166 14.59 -0.04 5.20
C MET A 166 15.64 -0.12 6.32
N LEU A 167 16.49 0.90 6.47
CA LEU A 167 17.46 0.95 7.57
C LEU A 167 16.80 1.23 8.93
N CYS A 168 15.82 2.13 8.96
CA CYS A 168 15.18 2.60 10.20
C CYS A 168 14.09 1.67 10.74
N PHE A 169 13.42 0.93 9.86
CA PHE A 169 12.39 -0.03 10.24
C PHE A 169 12.97 -1.43 10.07
N ARG A 170 13.24 -2.11 11.19
CA ARG A 170 13.57 -3.55 11.25
C ARG A 170 12.65 -4.25 12.25
N PRO A 171 12.28 -5.51 12.02
CA PRO A 171 11.31 -6.23 12.84
C PRO A 171 11.87 -6.74 14.18
N ALA A 172 13.13 -6.45 14.53
CA ALA A 172 13.63 -6.66 15.88
C ALA A 172 13.24 -5.49 16.79
N THR A 173 12.39 -5.82 17.76
CA THR A 173 11.94 -4.99 18.88
C THR A 173 11.09 -3.76 18.53
N LEU A 174 9.80 -4.02 18.29
CA LEU A 174 8.77 -3.47 19.18
C LEU A 174 9.00 -4.01 20.61
N GLU A 175 10.19 -3.83 21.18
CA GLU A 175 10.26 -3.45 22.57
C GLU A 175 9.61 -2.09 22.53
N ILE A 176 8.36 -2.12 22.95
CA ILE A 176 7.72 -1.02 23.62
C ILE A 176 8.79 -0.49 24.59
N ALA A 177 9.57 0.50 24.15
CA ALA A 177 10.18 1.48 25.00
C ALA A 177 9.06 2.35 25.57
N VAL A 178 8.11 1.72 26.26
CA VAL A 178 7.78 2.16 27.60
C VAL A 178 9.03 1.82 28.38
N THR A 179 10.00 2.74 28.37
CA THR A 179 10.91 2.88 29.48
C THR A 179 10.01 2.88 30.70
N ALA A 180 9.98 1.73 31.36
CA ALA A 180 9.53 1.58 32.72
C ALA A 180 10.26 2.66 33.51
N ALA A 181 9.57 3.77 33.73
CA ALA A 181 9.83 4.63 34.86
C ALA A 181 9.54 3.76 36.08
N SER A 182 10.55 3.00 36.52
CA SER A 182 10.64 2.47 37.86
C SER A 182 10.55 3.65 38.83
N PRO A 183 9.53 3.73 39.70
CA PRO A 183 9.65 4.49 40.93
C PRO A 183 10.39 3.59 41.92
N GLY A 184 11.64 3.96 42.24
CA GLY A 184 12.31 3.46 43.44
C GLY A 184 11.55 3.86 44.72
N PRO A 185 11.82 3.19 45.85
CA PRO A 185 10.83 2.84 46.85
C PRO A 185 10.64 3.92 47.92
N ALA A 186 9.38 4.20 48.25
CA ALA A 186 9.03 4.87 49.50
C ALA A 186 8.14 3.91 50.31
N THR A 187 8.76 3.32 51.32
CA THR A 187 8.16 2.59 52.43
C THR A 187 7.11 3.47 53.11
N SER A 188 5.87 3.03 53.20
CA SER A 188 5.00 3.24 54.36
C SER A 188 3.77 2.31 54.27
N THR A 189 3.80 1.35 55.18
CA THR A 189 2.75 0.45 55.64
C THR A 189 1.39 1.13 55.84
N HIS A 190 0.31 0.51 55.37
CA HIS A 190 -0.82 0.19 56.23
C HIS A 190 -1.62 -1.02 55.69
N HIS A 191 -1.79 -1.98 56.61
CA HIS A 191 -2.67 -3.13 56.59
C HIS A 191 -4.06 -2.86 56.02
N ALA A 192 -4.62 -3.82 55.27
CA ALA A 192 -5.83 -4.54 55.70
C ALA A 192 -6.12 -5.77 54.81
N THR A 193 -6.29 -6.88 55.50
CA THR A 193 -6.67 -8.23 55.07
C THR A 193 -8.01 -8.26 54.28
N PRO A 194 -8.19 -9.20 53.33
CA PRO A 194 -9.40 -9.29 52.51
C PRO A 194 -10.56 -9.98 53.25
N PRO A 195 -11.82 -9.49 53.12
CA PRO A 195 -13.00 -10.31 53.39
C PRO A 195 -13.62 -10.85 52.10
N ALA A 196 -14.04 -12.10 52.20
CA ALA A 196 -14.82 -12.85 51.23
C ALA A 196 -16.18 -12.18 50.93
N PRO A 197 -16.81 -12.48 49.77
CA PRO A 197 -18.02 -11.81 49.33
C PRO A 197 -19.26 -12.42 50.00
N MET A 198 -20.15 -11.56 50.50
CA MET A 198 -21.56 -11.90 50.65
C MET A 198 -22.43 -10.81 50.00
N PRO A 199 -23.59 -11.20 49.45
CA PRO A 199 -24.28 -10.47 48.40
C PRO A 199 -25.29 -9.48 48.99
N MET A 200 -25.28 -8.23 48.52
CA MET A 200 -26.41 -7.32 48.72
C MET A 200 -26.72 -6.53 47.45
N ALA A 201 -27.91 -6.84 46.94
CA ALA A 201 -28.91 -5.93 46.40
C ALA A 201 -28.46 -4.97 45.29
N VAL A 202 -28.75 -5.40 44.07
CA VAL A 202 -28.84 -4.56 42.88
C VAL A 202 -29.96 -3.52 43.08
N ALA A 203 -29.59 -2.28 43.39
CA ALA A 203 -30.46 -1.13 43.17
C ALA A 203 -30.14 -0.56 41.78
N SER A 204 -30.75 -1.16 40.76
CA SER A 204 -30.72 -0.65 39.39
C SER A 204 -31.63 0.58 39.30
N ALA A 205 -31.08 1.77 39.57
CA ALA A 205 -31.65 2.99 39.01
C ALA A 205 -31.28 3.06 37.51
N PRO A 206 -32.19 3.49 36.63
CA PRO A 206 -32.05 3.29 35.19
C PRO A 206 -30.99 4.22 34.63
N ARG A 207 -29.92 3.64 34.07
CA ARG A 207 -29.06 4.36 33.11
C ARG A 207 -29.91 4.66 31.87
N PRO A 208 -29.90 5.89 31.31
CA PRO A 208 -30.62 6.16 30.08
C PRO A 208 -30.07 5.24 29.00
N ALA A 209 -30.95 4.48 28.36
CA ALA A 209 -30.62 3.74 27.15
C ALA A 209 -30.06 4.73 26.11
N PRO A 210 -29.01 4.37 25.35
CA PRO A 210 -28.65 5.13 24.16
C PRO A 210 -29.88 5.20 23.25
N PRO A 211 -30.23 6.36 22.69
CA PRO A 211 -31.38 6.47 21.80
C PRO A 211 -31.20 5.48 20.65
N THR A 212 -32.19 4.60 20.49
CA THR A 212 -32.30 3.69 19.37
C THR A 212 -32.39 4.55 18.12
N GLN A 213 -31.30 4.63 17.34
CA GLN A 213 -31.28 5.40 16.10
C GLN A 213 -32.25 4.73 15.12
N THR A 214 -33.27 5.47 14.71
CA THR A 214 -34.20 5.03 13.67
C THR A 214 -33.44 4.93 12.34
N PRO A 215 -33.57 3.84 11.55
CA PRO A 215 -32.91 3.67 10.24
C PRO A 215 -33.08 4.85 9.27
N ALA A 216 -34.13 5.66 9.46
CA ALA A 216 -34.42 6.86 8.67
C ALA A 216 -33.35 7.96 8.80
N ALA A 217 -32.82 8.24 10.00
CA ALA A 217 -31.88 9.34 10.21
C ALA A 217 -30.49 9.07 9.59
N VAL A 218 -30.10 7.78 9.53
CA VAL A 218 -28.86 7.31 8.91
C VAL A 218 -28.90 7.49 7.40
N SER A 219 -30.04 7.19 6.77
CA SER A 219 -30.26 7.38 5.33
C SER A 219 -30.28 8.86 4.93
N GLU A 220 -30.75 9.75 5.80
CA GLU A 220 -30.80 11.19 5.56
C GLU A 220 -29.40 11.81 5.47
N TRP A 221 -28.51 11.50 6.41
CA TRP A 221 -27.15 12.05 6.41
C TRP A 221 -26.36 11.63 5.16
N ASN A 222 -26.48 10.35 4.77
CA ASN A 222 -25.76 9.84 3.60
C ASN A 222 -26.24 10.50 2.30
N THR A 223 -27.56 10.69 2.16
CA THR A 223 -28.16 11.41 1.03
C THR A 223 -27.70 12.86 0.99
N LEU A 224 -27.65 13.51 2.15
CA LEU A 224 -27.21 14.89 2.29
C LEU A 224 -25.73 15.05 1.88
N VAL A 225 -24.83 14.20 2.40
CA VAL A 225 -23.40 14.23 2.06
C VAL A 225 -23.14 13.99 0.57
N ALA A 226 -23.96 13.19 -0.11
CA ALA A 226 -23.86 12.97 -1.56
C ALA A 226 -24.24 14.21 -2.39
N GLN A 227 -25.12 15.07 -1.88
CA GLN A 227 -25.59 16.28 -2.56
C GLN A 227 -24.75 17.53 -2.26
N LEU A 228 -23.88 17.47 -1.24
CA LEU A 228 -23.03 18.59 -0.87
C LEU A 228 -21.81 18.69 -1.82
N PRO A 229 -21.47 19.89 -2.31
CA PRO A 229 -20.29 20.13 -3.16
C PRO A 229 -18.99 20.15 -2.33
N LEU A 230 -18.71 19.07 -1.60
CA LEU A 230 -17.54 18.94 -0.74
C LEU A 230 -16.35 18.36 -1.50
N SER A 231 -15.15 18.86 -1.22
CA SER A 231 -13.88 18.35 -1.75
C SER A 231 -12.81 18.20 -0.66
N GLY A 232 -11.81 17.35 -0.92
CA GLY A 232 -10.67 17.14 -0.04
C GLY A 232 -11.04 16.62 1.36
N VAL A 233 -10.39 17.19 2.38
CA VAL A 233 -10.51 16.76 3.78
C VAL A 233 -11.93 16.93 4.34
N ALA A 234 -12.66 17.97 3.93
CA ALA A 234 -14.03 18.21 4.40
C ALA A 234 -14.99 17.10 3.92
N LYS A 235 -14.81 16.62 2.68
CA LYS A 235 -15.56 15.46 2.16
C LYS A 235 -15.24 14.20 2.96
N GLN A 236 -13.97 13.97 3.28
CA GLN A 236 -13.56 12.80 4.06
C GLN A 236 -14.13 12.82 5.48
N VAL A 237 -14.13 13.99 6.15
CA VAL A 237 -14.78 14.13 7.46
C VAL A 237 -16.27 13.82 7.35
N ALA A 238 -16.97 14.41 6.39
CA ALA A 238 -18.41 14.16 6.18
C ALA A 238 -18.72 12.68 5.90
N MET A 239 -17.89 11.99 5.11
CA MET A 239 -18.04 10.59 4.75
C MET A 239 -17.76 9.61 5.90
N ASN A 240 -16.89 9.99 6.84
CA ASN A 240 -16.51 9.17 7.99
C ASN A 240 -17.25 9.57 9.28
N CYS A 241 -18.14 10.55 9.21
CA CYS A 241 -19.01 10.94 10.32
C CYS A 241 -20.35 10.20 10.27
N GLU A 242 -20.87 9.88 11.45
CA GLU A 242 -22.23 9.38 11.67
C GLU A 242 -23.09 10.48 12.29
N LEU A 243 -24.34 10.62 11.82
CA LEU A 243 -25.29 11.56 12.40
C LEU A 243 -25.91 10.94 13.66
N ILE A 244 -25.56 11.48 14.83
CA ILE A 244 -26.12 11.04 16.12
C ILE A 244 -27.50 11.65 16.33
N GLU A 245 -27.63 12.96 16.10
CA GLU A 245 -28.87 13.70 16.35
C GLU A 245 -28.97 14.90 15.39
N ARG A 246 -30.18 15.17 14.88
CA ARG A 246 -30.50 16.36 14.10
C ARG A 246 -31.69 17.09 14.74
N LYS A 247 -31.47 18.33 15.16
CA LYS A 247 -32.53 19.23 15.64
C LYS A 247 -32.57 20.46 14.76
N ASP A 248 -33.52 20.51 13.84
CA ASP A 248 -33.66 21.58 12.84
C ASP A 248 -32.37 21.80 12.03
N HIS A 249 -31.56 22.78 12.44
CA HIS A 249 -30.29 23.18 11.84
C HIS A 249 -29.07 22.84 12.71
N HIS A 250 -29.25 22.11 13.80
CA HIS A 250 -28.18 21.61 14.66
C HIS A 250 -27.91 20.14 14.35
N PHE A 251 -26.67 19.83 13.98
CA PHE A 251 -26.20 18.48 13.66
C PHE A 251 -25.18 18.03 14.70
N LEU A 252 -25.46 16.92 15.37
CA LEU A 252 -24.53 16.23 16.24
C LEU A 252 -23.93 15.06 15.46
N LEU A 253 -22.63 15.14 15.16
CA LEU A 253 -21.90 14.16 14.36
C LEU A 253 -20.92 13.39 15.25
N ALA A 254 -20.93 12.06 15.16
CA ALA A 254 -19.88 11.21 15.72
C ALA A 254 -18.74 11.07 14.71
N LEU A 255 -17.51 11.14 15.19
CA LEU A 255 -16.32 10.77 14.41
C LEU A 255 -15.47 9.79 15.21
N GLU A 256 -14.95 8.77 14.52
CA GLU A 256 -14.06 7.79 15.14
C GLU A 256 -12.72 8.44 15.54
N PRO A 257 -12.11 8.05 16.68
CA PRO A 257 -10.82 8.60 17.12
C PRO A 257 -9.72 8.55 16.05
N SER A 258 -9.69 7.50 15.23
CA SER A 258 -8.77 7.30 14.11
C SER A 258 -8.81 8.43 13.07
N HIS A 259 -9.96 9.11 12.95
CA HIS A 259 -10.17 10.20 12.00
C HIS A 259 -10.23 11.58 12.68
N ALA A 260 -10.10 11.65 14.00
CA ALA A 260 -10.18 12.90 14.76
C ALA A 260 -9.11 13.93 14.34
N GLN A 261 -7.93 13.49 13.88
CA GLN A 261 -6.87 14.39 13.39
C GLN A 261 -7.26 15.11 12.09
N MET A 262 -8.21 14.56 11.32
CA MET A 262 -8.73 15.19 10.10
C MET A 262 -9.77 16.29 10.40
N LEU A 263 -10.34 16.29 11.62
CA LEU A 263 -11.27 17.30 12.10
C LEU A 263 -10.51 18.59 12.46
N THR A 264 -10.11 19.30 11.42
CA THR A 264 -9.53 20.65 11.54
C THR A 264 -10.64 21.70 11.53
N LYS A 265 -10.39 22.85 12.15
CA LYS A 265 -11.33 23.98 12.13
C LYS A 265 -11.74 24.37 10.70
N SER A 266 -10.79 24.32 9.75
CA SER A 266 -11.05 24.57 8.33
C SER A 266 -11.93 23.51 7.66
N ALA A 267 -11.85 22.25 8.09
CA ALA A 267 -12.71 21.18 7.58
C ALA A 267 -14.14 21.31 8.14
N GLU A 268 -14.27 21.68 9.42
CA GLU A 268 -15.55 21.98 10.08
C GLU A 268 -16.24 23.18 9.42
N GLU A 269 -15.53 24.31 9.24
CA GLU A 269 -16.08 25.53 8.61
C GLU A 269 -16.53 25.26 7.17
N ARG A 270 -15.78 24.47 6.40
CA ARG A 270 -16.17 24.09 5.02
C ARG A 270 -17.39 23.19 5.00
N LEU A 271 -17.47 22.22 5.92
CA LEU A 271 -18.65 21.36 6.03
C LEU A 271 -19.87 22.16 6.45
N GLN A 272 -19.73 23.06 7.42
CA GLN A 272 -20.79 23.96 7.87
C GLN A 272 -21.26 24.85 6.72
N THR A 273 -20.34 25.49 6.00
CA THR A 273 -20.66 26.37 4.87
C THR A 273 -21.42 25.61 3.78
N ALA A 274 -20.98 24.39 3.44
CA ALA A 274 -21.68 23.56 2.45
C ALA A 274 -23.10 23.20 2.91
N LEU A 275 -23.27 22.86 4.20
CA LEU A 275 -24.58 22.58 4.78
C LEU A 275 -25.48 23.82 4.74
N GLU A 276 -24.97 24.99 5.10
CA GLU A 276 -25.72 26.25 5.07
C GLU A 276 -26.16 26.63 3.67
N GLN A 277 -25.28 26.45 2.68
CA GLN A 277 -25.59 26.67 1.27
C GLN A 277 -26.70 25.73 0.77
N HIS A 278 -26.68 24.47 1.20
CA HIS A 278 -27.67 23.48 0.79
C HIS A 278 -29.02 23.64 1.53
N LEU A 279 -28.99 24.02 2.82
CA LEU A 279 -30.18 24.19 3.66
C LEU A 279 -30.80 25.59 3.58
N GLY A 280 -30.08 26.58 3.02
CA GLY A 280 -30.50 27.97 2.92
C GLY A 280 -30.65 28.71 4.26
N LYS A 281 -30.12 28.14 5.35
CA LYS A 281 -30.22 28.64 6.74
C LYS A 281 -28.95 28.31 7.53
N PRO A 282 -28.59 29.11 8.55
CA PRO A 282 -27.38 28.86 9.36
C PRO A 282 -27.47 27.52 10.07
N ALA A 283 -26.44 26.70 9.94
CA ALA A 283 -26.37 25.35 10.47
C ALA A 283 -25.26 25.27 11.51
N THR A 284 -25.52 24.66 12.67
CA THR A 284 -24.50 24.45 13.70
C THR A 284 -24.07 22.99 13.69
N LEU A 285 -22.78 22.76 13.52
CA LEU A 285 -22.17 21.44 13.66
C LEU A 285 -21.61 21.28 15.06
N LYS A 286 -21.78 20.10 15.65
CA LYS A 286 -21.05 19.66 16.83
C LYS A 286 -20.50 18.27 16.57
N PHE A 287 -19.20 18.11 16.77
CA PHE A 287 -18.53 16.82 16.64
C PHE A 287 -18.30 16.20 18.01
N GLN A 288 -18.62 14.92 18.13
CA GLN A 288 -18.30 14.09 19.28
C GLN A 288 -17.35 12.98 18.84
N ILE A 289 -16.17 12.92 19.44
CA ILE A 289 -15.21 11.84 19.17
C ILE A 289 -15.62 10.63 20.01
N GLY A 290 -15.93 9.52 19.37
CA GLY A 290 -16.43 8.32 20.05
C GLY A 290 -16.60 7.11 19.12
N PRO A 291 -16.93 5.94 19.67
CA PRO A 291 -17.19 4.75 18.86
C PRO A 291 -18.43 4.99 17.98
N VAL A 292 -18.25 4.79 16.68
CA VAL A 292 -19.30 4.94 15.66
C VAL A 292 -19.99 3.60 15.47
N ASN A 293 -21.31 3.53 15.69
CA ASN A 293 -21.96 2.27 16.04
C ASN A 293 -22.40 1.38 14.88
N ALA A 294 -22.42 1.85 13.62
CA ALA A 294 -22.24 0.95 12.45
C ALA A 294 -22.31 1.63 11.07
N THR A 295 -22.85 2.83 10.92
CA THR A 295 -23.38 3.23 9.59
C THR A 295 -22.86 4.57 9.09
N THR A 296 -21.56 4.64 8.84
CA THR A 296 -20.99 5.77 8.09
C THR A 296 -21.26 5.62 6.58
N PRO A 297 -21.44 6.73 5.86
CA PRO A 297 -21.49 6.76 4.39
C PRO A 297 -20.40 5.94 3.68
N ALA A 298 -19.17 5.97 4.23
CA ALA A 298 -18.05 5.21 3.69
C ALA A 298 -18.23 3.69 3.83
N ARG A 299 -18.72 3.19 4.98
CA ARG A 299 -19.00 1.76 5.18
C ARG A 299 -20.18 1.27 4.36
N GLN A 300 -21.22 2.08 4.19
CA GLN A 300 -22.37 1.69 3.37
C GLN A 300 -21.97 1.60 1.88
N ARG A 301 -21.14 2.52 1.39
CA ARG A 301 -20.61 2.44 0.02
C ARG A 301 -19.69 1.24 -0.18
N SER A 302 -18.82 0.93 0.79
CA SER A 302 -17.96 -0.26 0.68
C SER A 302 -18.76 -1.56 0.71
N GLN A 303 -19.80 -1.65 1.55
CA GLN A 303 -20.73 -2.78 1.56
C GLN A 303 -21.51 -2.90 0.25
N GLN A 304 -22.11 -1.80 -0.23
CA GLN A 304 -22.86 -1.81 -1.49
C GLN A 304 -21.96 -2.15 -2.69
N GLN A 305 -20.71 -1.68 -2.70
CA GLN A 305 -19.74 -2.05 -3.74
C GLN A 305 -19.31 -3.51 -3.63
N ALA A 306 -19.16 -4.05 -2.41
CA ALA A 306 -18.89 -5.47 -2.19
C ALA A 306 -20.06 -6.35 -2.65
N GLU A 307 -21.29 -5.98 -2.30
CA GLU A 307 -22.51 -6.66 -2.77
C GLU A 307 -22.64 -6.60 -4.29
N ARG A 308 -22.39 -5.44 -4.91
CA ARG A 308 -22.38 -5.30 -6.38
C ARG A 308 -21.32 -6.17 -7.03
N ARG A 309 -20.12 -6.26 -6.45
CA ARG A 309 -19.06 -7.15 -6.95
C ARG A 309 -19.45 -8.62 -6.83
N GLN A 310 -20.08 -9.01 -5.73
CA GLN A 310 -20.53 -10.37 -5.53
C GLN A 310 -21.68 -10.73 -6.50
N ALA A 311 -22.68 -9.85 -6.65
CA ALA A 311 -23.77 -10.05 -7.60
C ALA A 311 -23.27 -10.12 -9.05
N ALA A 312 -22.33 -9.24 -9.44
CA ALA A 312 -21.69 -9.31 -10.74
C ALA A 312 -20.94 -10.63 -10.93
N ALA A 313 -20.22 -11.11 -9.91
CA ALA A 313 -19.51 -12.37 -9.97
C ALA A 313 -20.44 -13.58 -10.14
N GLU A 314 -21.52 -13.63 -9.37
CA GLU A 314 -22.53 -14.68 -9.46
C GLU A 314 -23.24 -14.66 -10.82
N GLN A 315 -23.58 -13.47 -11.33
CA GLN A 315 -24.20 -13.32 -12.64
C GLN A 315 -23.26 -13.74 -13.78
N THR A 316 -21.98 -13.37 -13.72
CA THR A 316 -20.97 -13.80 -14.70
C THR A 316 -20.74 -15.31 -14.65
N GLN A 317 -20.81 -15.96 -13.48
CA GLN A 317 -20.72 -17.43 -13.37
C GLN A 317 -21.97 -18.16 -13.86
N GLN A 318 -23.14 -17.53 -13.76
CA GLN A 318 -24.41 -18.08 -14.24
C GLN A 318 -24.68 -17.75 -15.70
N ASP A 319 -23.86 -16.91 -16.33
CA ASP A 319 -23.98 -16.55 -17.73
C ASP A 319 -23.73 -17.78 -18.62
N PRO A 320 -24.71 -18.19 -19.46
CA PRO A 320 -24.57 -19.34 -20.36
C PRO A 320 -23.35 -19.25 -21.28
N TYR A 321 -23.03 -18.05 -21.77
CA TYR A 321 -21.91 -17.84 -22.69
C TYR A 321 -20.57 -18.00 -21.98
N VAL A 322 -20.45 -17.51 -20.74
CA VAL A 322 -19.24 -17.70 -19.92
C VAL A 322 -19.06 -19.17 -19.56
N ARG A 323 -20.13 -19.88 -19.20
CA ARG A 323 -20.07 -21.33 -18.95
C ARG A 323 -19.68 -22.12 -20.19
N ASP A 324 -20.27 -21.81 -21.34
CA ASP A 324 -19.91 -22.44 -22.62
C ASP A 324 -18.44 -22.17 -22.97
N MET A 325 -17.92 -20.96 -22.73
CA MET A 325 -16.51 -20.64 -22.94
C MET A 325 -15.57 -21.37 -21.96
N GLN A 326 -15.98 -21.55 -20.70
CA GLN A 326 -15.22 -22.32 -19.72
C GLN A 326 -15.18 -23.80 -20.08
N GLU A 327 -16.30 -24.39 -20.50
CA GLU A 327 -16.38 -25.80 -20.92
C GLU A 327 -15.66 -26.06 -22.25
N MET A 328 -15.71 -25.11 -23.19
CA MET A 328 -15.17 -25.30 -24.54
C MET A 328 -13.67 -24.97 -24.66
N PHE A 329 -13.12 -24.14 -23.76
CA PHE A 329 -11.74 -23.66 -23.85
C PHE A 329 -10.91 -23.81 -22.56
N ASP A 330 -11.41 -24.49 -21.51
CA ASP A 330 -10.78 -24.53 -20.18
C ASP A 330 -10.45 -23.12 -19.63
N ALA A 331 -11.25 -22.13 -20.03
CA ALA A 331 -11.02 -20.73 -19.71
C ALA A 331 -11.21 -20.45 -18.20
N ARG A 332 -10.41 -19.54 -17.63
CA ARG A 332 -10.55 -19.10 -16.24
C ARG A 332 -10.87 -17.62 -16.17
N ILE A 333 -11.75 -17.25 -15.24
CA ILE A 333 -12.07 -15.84 -14.97
C ILE A 333 -10.95 -15.24 -14.12
N THR A 334 -10.19 -14.30 -14.67
CA THR A 334 -9.06 -13.65 -13.99
C THR A 334 -9.50 -12.47 -13.13
N ALA A 335 -10.49 -11.69 -13.58
CA ALA A 335 -11.02 -10.54 -12.84
C ALA A 335 -12.44 -10.21 -13.32
N ILE A 336 -13.29 -9.75 -12.41
CA ILE A 336 -14.66 -9.27 -12.70
C ILE A 336 -14.74 -7.82 -12.27
N HIS A 337 -14.89 -6.93 -13.26
CA HIS A 337 -15.03 -5.50 -13.04
C HIS A 337 -16.48 -5.08 -13.36
N PRO A 338 -17.28 -4.68 -12.36
CA PRO A 338 -18.58 -4.10 -12.64
C PRO A 338 -18.36 -2.77 -13.39
N LEU A 339 -19.07 -2.58 -14.50
CA LEU A 339 -19.09 -1.31 -15.21
C LEU A 339 -19.79 -0.27 -14.33
N ASP A 340 -19.10 0.82 -13.99
CA ASP A 340 -19.72 1.94 -13.29
C ASP A 340 -20.59 2.73 -14.29
N GLU A 341 -21.83 3.07 -13.90
CA GLU A 341 -22.80 3.91 -14.66
C GLU A 341 -22.29 5.33 -15.01
N SER A 342 -21.05 5.66 -14.71
CA SER A 342 -20.40 6.93 -15.06
C SER A 342 -19.65 6.91 -16.40
N ASP A 343 -19.64 5.79 -17.11
CA ASP A 343 -19.11 5.66 -18.49
C ASP A 343 -20.22 5.27 -19.49
N SER A 344 -21.30 6.07 -19.54
CA SER A 344 -22.31 6.02 -20.62
C SER A 344 -22.76 7.41 -21.03
#